data_AF-A0A8H7K9Z0-F1
#
_entry.id   AF-A0A8H7K9Z0-F1
#
_cell.length_a   1.000
_cell.length_b   1.000
_cell.length_c   1.000
_cell.angle_alpha   90.00
_cell.angle_beta   90.00
_cell.angle_gamma   90.00
#
_symmetry.space_group_name_H-M   'P 1'
#
loop_
_entity.id
_entity.type
_entity.pdbx_description
1 polymer ?
#
loop_
_entity_poly.entity_id
_entity_poly.type
_entity_poly.pdbx_seq_one_letter_code
_entity_poly.pdbx_strand_id
1 'polypeptide(L)'
;MADCYKLTAVDDFTKYVETLSDETGYEDSRLQACKPVICQAIYGIGNPDISGIGVAIGYIIGIALGFTLAILLLLQTRLDPPLKSIPSQVLLTGLRSFFNAAAFFSIAVQIATISLLVQKDFGIATSDFGAIEAQIAQAVSVVSLLPLLYPALILSSIDSSRSNPRLFLLNLAAALSFYPFLSRNLHAFGPDDSRPIGDGSGSDVSTADWTKVERLCFADGLDALRDDTLYAAIPPLELAASLVVYLATLWQMGGLVGAHYSPSRTRSGTPS
;
A
#
# COMPACT_ATOMS: atom_id res chain seq x y z
N MET A 1 -11.48 8.24 -39.47
CA MET A 1 -10.76 8.85 -38.34
C MET A 1 -11.42 8.33 -37.08
N ALA A 2 -10.66 7.82 -36.13
CA ALA A 2 -11.20 7.34 -34.86
C ALA A 2 -11.73 8.52 -34.04
N ASP A 3 -12.90 8.38 -33.41
CA ASP A 3 -13.47 9.39 -32.53
C ASP A 3 -13.06 9.11 -31.08
N CYS A 4 -11.91 9.65 -30.68
CA CYS A 4 -11.34 9.41 -29.35
C CYS A 4 -12.22 9.97 -28.21
N TYR A 5 -13.18 10.86 -28.49
CA TYR A 5 -14.06 11.44 -27.47
C TYR A 5 -15.01 10.38 -26.89
N LYS A 6 -15.43 9.40 -27.70
CA LYS A 6 -16.28 8.31 -27.22
C LYS A 6 -15.61 7.45 -26.16
N LEU A 7 -14.28 7.35 -26.19
CA LEU A 7 -13.50 6.60 -25.21
C LEU A 7 -13.44 7.29 -23.83
N THR A 8 -13.69 8.61 -23.76
CA THR A 8 -13.68 9.33 -22.46
C THR A 8 -14.97 9.20 -21.66
N ALA A 9 -16.08 8.78 -22.30
CA ALA A 9 -17.43 8.88 -21.74
C ALA A 9 -18.00 7.53 -21.24
N VAL A 10 -17.15 6.50 -21.09
CA VAL A 10 -17.61 5.14 -20.78
C VAL A 10 -17.19 4.72 -19.37
N ASP A 11 -18.17 4.63 -18.46
CA ASP A 11 -17.99 4.28 -17.04
C ASP A 11 -17.95 2.75 -16.77
N ASP A 12 -17.92 1.93 -17.83
CA ASP A 12 -17.97 0.47 -17.74
C ASP A 12 -16.86 -0.16 -18.59
N PHE A 13 -16.07 -1.06 -18.00
CA PHE A 13 -14.88 -1.62 -18.65
C PHE A 13 -15.22 -2.44 -19.89
N THR A 14 -16.25 -3.29 -19.83
CA THR A 14 -16.68 -4.12 -20.95
C THR A 14 -17.17 -3.24 -22.10
N LYS A 15 -17.98 -2.21 -21.81
CA LYS A 15 -18.39 -1.21 -22.83
C LYS A 15 -17.23 -0.39 -23.36
N TYR A 16 -16.22 -0.11 -22.53
CA TYR A 16 -15.03 0.63 -22.95
C TYR A 16 -14.22 -0.20 -23.93
N VAL A 17 -14.06 -1.49 -23.66
CA VAL A 17 -13.43 -2.46 -24.56
C VAL A 17 -14.19 -2.59 -25.87
N GLU A 18 -15.52 -2.70 -25.83
CA GLU A 18 -16.37 -2.73 -27.04
C GLU A 18 -16.17 -1.44 -27.86
N THR A 19 -16.24 -0.28 -27.20
CA THR A 19 -16.05 1.03 -27.85
C THR A 19 -14.64 1.19 -28.43
N LEU A 20 -13.62 0.67 -27.75
CA LEU A 20 -12.24 0.63 -28.23
C LEU A 20 -12.12 -0.22 -29.49
N SER A 21 -12.74 -1.40 -29.49
CA SER A 21 -12.79 -2.28 -30.65
C SER A 21 -13.51 -1.60 -31.83
N ASP A 22 -14.67 -0.98 -31.59
CA ASP A 22 -15.49 -0.33 -32.61
C ASP A 22 -14.79 0.87 -33.26
N GLU A 23 -14.11 1.70 -32.47
CA GLU A 23 -13.48 2.93 -32.97
C GLU A 23 -12.09 2.68 -33.58
N THR A 24 -11.33 1.75 -33.02
CA THR A 24 -9.92 1.55 -33.41
C THR A 24 -9.68 0.28 -34.22
N GLY A 25 -10.54 -0.74 -34.10
CA GLY A 25 -10.31 -2.07 -34.69
C GLY A 25 -8.97 -2.70 -34.27
N TYR A 26 -8.34 -2.20 -33.21
CA TYR A 26 -6.97 -2.50 -32.81
C TYR A 26 -5.92 -2.29 -33.94
N GLU A 27 -6.17 -1.35 -34.85
CA GLU A 27 -5.19 -0.93 -35.87
C GLU A 27 -4.20 0.08 -35.29
N ASP A 28 -2.89 -0.15 -35.49
CA ASP A 28 -1.80 0.68 -34.92
C ASP A 28 -1.96 2.18 -35.20
N SER A 29 -2.37 2.53 -36.42
CA SER A 29 -2.54 3.94 -36.82
C SER A 29 -3.68 4.65 -36.07
N ARG A 30 -4.75 3.92 -35.75
CA ARG A 30 -5.91 4.45 -35.01
C ARG A 30 -5.67 4.44 -33.52
N LEU A 31 -5.00 3.41 -33.01
CA LEU A 31 -4.51 3.34 -31.64
C LEU A 31 -3.57 4.53 -31.35
N GLN A 32 -2.62 4.83 -32.23
CA GLN A 32 -1.75 6.00 -32.08
C GLN A 32 -2.51 7.33 -32.07
N ALA A 33 -3.56 7.47 -32.88
CA ALA A 33 -4.37 8.69 -32.90
C ALA A 33 -5.07 8.96 -31.55
N CYS A 34 -5.49 7.92 -30.83
CA CYS A 34 -6.15 8.02 -29.54
C CYS A 34 -5.26 7.68 -28.33
N LYS A 35 -3.94 7.53 -28.53
CA LYS A 35 -2.97 7.13 -27.51
C LYS A 35 -3.15 7.80 -26.13
N PRO A 36 -3.20 9.13 -26.01
CA PRO A 36 -3.28 9.76 -24.68
C PRO A 36 -4.56 9.38 -23.94
N VAL A 37 -5.70 9.28 -24.64
CA VAL A 37 -6.99 8.91 -24.05
C VAL A 37 -6.98 7.44 -23.63
N ILE A 38 -6.49 6.56 -24.49
CA ILE A 38 -6.44 5.12 -24.24
C ILE A 38 -5.53 4.80 -23.05
N CYS A 39 -4.32 5.38 -23.05
CA CYS A 39 -3.35 5.11 -22.01
C CYS A 39 -3.78 5.71 -20.67
N GLN A 40 -4.37 6.91 -20.69
CA GLN A 40 -4.94 7.50 -19.50
C GLN A 40 -6.04 6.61 -18.93
N ALA A 41 -7.07 6.25 -19.70
CA ALA A 41 -8.19 5.45 -19.20
C ALA A 41 -7.77 4.06 -18.66
N ILE A 42 -6.84 3.38 -19.35
CA ILE A 42 -6.46 2.01 -18.99
C ILE A 42 -5.46 1.98 -17.82
N TYR A 43 -4.43 2.82 -17.89
CA TYR A 43 -3.28 2.75 -16.97
C TYR A 43 -3.26 3.88 -15.93
N GLY A 44 -4.22 4.80 -15.99
CA GLY A 44 -4.28 5.96 -15.12
C GLY A 44 -3.22 7.01 -15.48
N ILE A 45 -3.36 8.18 -14.85
CA ILE A 45 -2.31 9.22 -14.87
C ILE A 45 -1.27 8.95 -13.76
N GLY A 46 -1.59 8.01 -12.86
CA GLY A 46 -0.89 7.80 -11.60
C GLY A 46 -1.09 8.97 -10.64
N ASN A 47 -1.09 8.69 -9.35
CA ASN A 47 -1.11 9.75 -8.34
C ASN A 47 0.33 10.07 -7.88
N PRO A 48 0.95 11.16 -8.35
CA PRO A 48 2.31 11.52 -7.96
C PRO A 48 2.44 11.81 -6.45
N ASP A 49 1.35 12.12 -5.76
CA ASP A 49 1.34 12.33 -4.30
C ASP A 49 1.44 11.01 -3.52
N ILE A 50 1.25 9.86 -4.19
CA ILE A 50 1.31 8.53 -3.57
C ILE A 50 2.50 7.72 -4.10
N SER A 51 2.73 7.75 -5.41
CA SER A 51 3.77 6.95 -6.08
C SER A 51 4.81 7.77 -6.84
N GLY A 52 4.86 9.08 -6.61
CA GLY A 52 5.86 9.95 -7.20
C GLY A 52 7.27 9.69 -6.65
N ILE A 53 8.28 10.05 -7.43
CA ILE A 53 9.70 9.85 -7.09
C ILE A 53 10.05 10.49 -5.74
N GLY A 54 9.53 11.69 -5.44
CA GLY A 54 9.76 12.36 -4.16
C GLY A 54 9.20 11.58 -2.97
N VAL A 55 8.02 10.99 -3.12
CA VAL A 55 7.36 10.18 -2.09
C VAL A 55 8.10 8.87 -1.88
N ALA A 56 8.55 8.23 -2.98
CA ALA A 56 9.37 7.01 -2.94
C ALA A 56 10.68 7.23 -2.16
N ILE A 57 11.40 8.33 -2.43
CA ILE A 57 12.59 8.72 -1.67
C ILE A 57 12.23 8.93 -0.19
N GLY A 58 11.09 9.57 0.09
CA GLY A 58 10.55 9.75 1.44
C GLY A 58 10.37 8.43 2.19
N TYR A 59 9.83 7.39 1.53
CA TYR A 59 9.71 6.05 2.13
C TYR A 59 11.07 5.44 2.50
N ILE A 60 12.04 5.50 1.59
CA ILE A 60 13.39 4.96 1.83
C ILE A 60 14.05 5.66 3.03
N ILE A 61 14.00 6.99 3.05
CA ILE A 61 14.55 7.80 4.15
C ILE A 61 13.82 7.49 5.46
N GLY A 62 12.49 7.39 5.43
CA GLY A 62 11.67 7.06 6.60
C GLY A 62 12.04 5.70 7.18
N ILE A 63 12.17 4.67 6.35
CA ILE A 63 12.57 3.32 6.78
C ILE A 63 13.98 3.36 7.40
N ALA A 64 14.93 4.00 6.73
CA ALA A 64 16.30 4.11 7.21
C ALA A 64 16.38 4.85 8.56
N LEU A 65 15.65 5.96 8.72
CA LEU A 65 15.59 6.73 9.97
C LEU A 65 14.93 5.94 11.10
N GLY A 66 13.80 5.28 10.83
CA GLY A 66 13.12 4.45 11.83
C GLY A 66 13.99 3.31 12.33
N PHE A 67 14.69 2.63 11.42
CA PHE A 67 15.61 1.54 11.74
C PHE A 67 16.86 2.01 12.49
N THR A 68 17.50 3.09 12.04
CA THR A 68 18.71 3.62 12.67
C THR A 68 18.45 4.14 14.09
N LEU A 69 17.38 4.92 14.29
CA LEU A 69 17.00 5.41 15.63
C LEU A 69 16.66 4.26 16.58
N ALA A 70 15.94 3.25 16.09
CA ALA A 70 15.61 2.04 16.83
C ALA A 70 16.89 1.29 17.30
N ILE A 71 17.83 1.04 16.39
CA ILE A 71 19.08 0.33 16.70
C ILE A 71 19.95 1.14 17.64
N LEU A 72 20.12 2.44 17.40
CA LEU A 72 20.94 3.28 18.26
C LEU A 72 20.42 3.27 19.70
N LEU A 73 19.10 3.35 19.88
CA LEU A 73 18.49 3.24 21.21
C LEU A 73 18.74 1.86 21.83
N LEU A 74 18.57 0.77 21.06
CA LEU A 74 18.83 -0.59 21.55
C LEU A 74 20.30 -0.79 21.96
N LEU A 75 21.26 -0.40 21.12
CA LEU A 75 22.68 -0.49 21.42
C LEU A 75 23.03 0.30 22.68
N GLN A 76 22.46 1.50 22.82
CA GLN A 76 22.74 2.32 23.99
C GLN A 76 22.13 1.73 25.27
N THR A 77 20.93 1.18 25.21
CA THR A 77 20.32 0.49 26.37
C THR A 77 21.07 -0.77 26.79
N ARG A 78 21.81 -1.41 25.86
CA ARG A 78 22.69 -2.55 26.15
C ARG A 78 24.00 -2.13 26.78
N LEU A 79 24.58 -1.01 26.33
CA LEU A 79 25.86 -0.50 26.81
C LEU A 79 25.74 0.15 28.19
N ASP A 80 24.70 0.95 28.43
CA ASP A 80 24.49 1.68 29.68
C ASP A 80 23.04 1.55 30.19
N PRO A 81 22.69 0.45 30.89
CA PRO A 81 21.47 0.43 31.69
C PRO A 81 21.70 1.32 32.94
N PRO A 82 20.89 2.37 33.22
CA PRO A 82 19.52 2.65 32.76
C PRO A 82 19.38 3.80 31.72
N LEU A 83 18.18 3.92 31.11
CA LEU A 83 17.70 5.02 30.22
C LEU A 83 17.72 6.45 30.83
N LYS A 84 18.56 6.70 31.83
CA LYS A 84 18.70 7.99 32.51
C LYS A 84 19.79 8.87 31.90
N SER A 85 20.64 8.33 31.03
CA SER A 85 21.65 9.13 30.35
C SER A 85 21.00 10.16 29.42
N ILE A 86 21.56 11.37 29.36
CA ILE A 86 21.14 12.45 28.44
C ILE A 86 21.04 11.93 26.99
N PRO A 87 22.05 11.22 26.42
CA PRO A 87 21.94 10.72 25.05
C PRO A 87 20.80 9.72 24.85
N SER A 88 20.52 8.85 25.84
CA SER A 88 19.37 7.93 25.77
C SER A 88 18.04 8.68 25.76
N GLN A 89 17.93 9.77 26.52
CA GLN A 89 16.72 10.60 26.55
C GLN A 89 16.50 11.35 25.24
N VAL A 90 17.57 11.85 24.62
CA VAL A 90 17.51 12.49 23.30
C VAL A 90 17.06 11.50 22.24
N LEU A 91 17.66 10.30 22.20
CA LEU A 91 17.26 9.24 21.25
C LEU A 91 15.83 8.77 21.47
N LEU A 92 15.40 8.58 22.72
CA LEU A 92 14.02 8.21 23.04
C LEU A 92 13.03 9.28 22.60
N THR A 93 13.33 10.55 22.84
CA THR A 93 12.47 11.68 22.43
C THR A 93 12.43 11.80 20.91
N GLY A 94 13.57 11.65 20.24
CA GLY A 94 13.68 11.61 18.78
C GLY A 94 12.85 10.48 18.18
N LEU A 95 12.96 9.26 18.71
CA LEU A 95 12.19 8.10 18.26
C LEU A 95 10.68 8.29 18.46
N ARG A 96 10.26 8.91 19.57
CA ARG A 96 8.85 9.24 19.83
C ARG A 96 8.32 10.29 18.84
N SER A 97 9.10 11.34 18.57
CA SER A 97 8.73 12.39 17.62
C SER A 97 8.63 11.84 16.20
N PHE A 98 9.64 11.06 15.79
CA PHE A 98 9.68 10.36 14.52
C PHE A 98 8.46 9.44 14.34
N PHE A 99 8.14 8.62 15.35
CA PHE A 99 6.98 7.73 15.29
C PHE A 99 5.68 8.50 15.03
N ASN A 100 5.44 9.60 15.76
CA ASN A 100 4.22 10.38 15.58
C ASN A 100 4.15 10.97 14.16
N ALA A 101 5.24 11.55 13.66
CA ALA A 101 5.29 12.11 12.30
C ALA A 101 5.06 11.02 11.23
N ALA A 102 5.74 9.88 11.35
CA ALA A 102 5.56 8.76 10.46
C ALA A 102 4.13 8.19 10.51
N ALA A 103 3.49 8.20 11.68
CA ALA A 103 2.14 7.67 11.84
C ALA A 103 1.11 8.56 11.14
N PHE A 104 1.20 9.88 11.32
CA PHE A 104 0.34 10.82 10.60
C PHE A 104 0.55 10.76 9.09
N PHE A 105 1.81 10.67 8.66
CA PHE A 105 2.14 10.51 7.25
C PHE A 105 1.55 9.23 6.67
N SER A 106 1.72 8.09 7.36
CA SER A 106 1.14 6.81 6.92
C SER A 106 -0.39 6.90 6.85
N ILE A 107 -1.07 7.41 7.87
CA ILE A 107 -2.54 7.56 7.85
C ILE A 107 -3.00 8.43 6.67
N ALA A 108 -2.33 9.54 6.39
CA ALA A 108 -2.66 10.38 5.25
C ALA A 108 -2.50 9.64 3.92
N VAL A 109 -1.42 8.88 3.76
CA VAL A 109 -1.19 8.00 2.60
C VAL A 109 -2.29 6.94 2.48
N GLN A 110 -2.68 6.30 3.59
CA GLN A 110 -3.77 5.31 3.57
C GLN A 110 -5.11 5.92 3.14
N ILE A 111 -5.44 7.12 3.61
CA ILE A 111 -6.68 7.80 3.20
C ILE A 111 -6.64 8.16 1.71
N ALA A 112 -5.48 8.60 1.21
CA ALA A 112 -5.30 8.92 -0.20
C ALA A 112 -5.43 7.66 -1.07
N THR A 113 -4.82 6.53 -0.68
CA THR A 113 -4.93 5.26 -1.42
C THR A 113 -6.36 4.72 -1.40
N ILE A 114 -7.06 4.79 -0.26
CA ILE A 114 -8.49 4.45 -0.18
C ILE A 114 -9.31 5.33 -1.13
N SER A 115 -9.08 6.64 -1.15
CA SER A 115 -9.87 7.55 -1.99
C SER A 115 -9.72 7.24 -3.48
N LEU A 116 -8.50 6.94 -3.94
CA LEU A 116 -8.26 6.50 -5.32
C LEU A 116 -8.96 5.18 -5.62
N LEU A 117 -8.79 4.20 -4.74
CA LEU A 117 -9.41 2.89 -4.93
C LEU A 117 -10.93 2.95 -4.88
N VAL A 118 -11.54 3.80 -4.05
CA VAL A 118 -12.99 4.03 -4.05
C VAL A 118 -13.45 4.66 -5.37
N GLN A 119 -12.71 5.63 -5.91
CA GLN A 119 -13.06 6.22 -7.21
C GLN A 119 -13.05 5.16 -8.32
N LYS A 120 -12.09 4.24 -8.27
CA LYS A 120 -11.98 3.08 -9.15
C LYS A 120 -13.10 2.06 -8.92
N ASP A 121 -13.28 1.60 -7.69
CA ASP A 121 -14.20 0.51 -7.32
C ASP A 121 -15.68 0.89 -7.57
N PHE A 122 -16.02 2.19 -7.51
CA PHE A 122 -17.36 2.70 -7.77
C PHE A 122 -17.55 3.33 -9.15
N GLY A 123 -16.55 3.28 -10.04
CA GLY A 123 -16.66 3.80 -11.41
C GLY A 123 -16.96 5.30 -11.46
N ILE A 124 -16.46 6.08 -10.50
CA ILE A 124 -16.72 7.54 -10.42
C ILE A 124 -15.88 8.30 -11.47
N ALA A 125 -14.81 7.69 -11.97
CA ALA A 125 -13.97 8.22 -13.04
C ALA A 125 -13.57 7.12 -14.03
N THR A 126 -13.68 7.42 -15.33
CA THR A 126 -13.26 6.56 -16.46
C THR A 126 -11.74 6.53 -16.66
N SER A 127 -11.00 7.37 -15.93
CA SER A 127 -9.57 7.54 -16.08
C SER A 127 -8.73 6.41 -15.51
N ASP A 128 -9.30 5.43 -14.79
CA ASP A 128 -8.47 4.54 -13.96
C ASP A 128 -9.01 3.10 -13.93
N PHE A 129 -9.10 2.43 -15.09
CA PHE A 129 -9.37 0.97 -15.13
C PHE A 129 -8.28 0.14 -14.42
N GLY A 130 -7.10 0.73 -14.18
CA GLY A 130 -6.42 0.68 -12.88
C GLY A 130 -5.93 -0.68 -12.37
N ALA A 131 -5.51 -1.59 -13.26
CA ALA A 131 -4.90 -2.86 -12.85
C ALA A 131 -3.57 -2.65 -12.08
N ILE A 132 -2.75 -1.70 -12.54
CA ILE A 132 -1.47 -1.36 -11.91
C ILE A 132 -1.68 -0.48 -10.67
N GLU A 133 -2.71 0.38 -10.68
CA GLU A 133 -2.95 1.34 -9.62
C GLU A 133 -3.36 0.68 -8.31
N ALA A 134 -4.15 -0.41 -8.36
CA ALA A 134 -4.47 -1.18 -7.16
C ALA A 134 -3.24 -1.84 -6.54
N GLN A 135 -2.31 -2.32 -7.38
CA GLN A 135 -1.04 -2.86 -6.92
C GLN A 135 -0.16 -1.78 -6.28
N ILE A 136 -0.04 -0.61 -6.93
CA ILE A 136 0.71 0.54 -6.38
C ILE A 136 0.09 1.00 -5.06
N ALA A 137 -1.23 1.13 -4.98
CA ALA A 137 -1.93 1.55 -3.77
C ALA A 137 -1.67 0.61 -2.60
N GLN A 138 -1.66 -0.72 -2.82
CA GLN A 138 -1.27 -1.67 -1.78
C GLN A 138 0.23 -1.57 -1.45
N ALA A 139 1.11 -1.53 -2.45
CA ALA A 139 2.55 -1.45 -2.23
C ALA A 139 2.91 -0.25 -1.35
N VAL A 140 2.38 0.92 -1.70
CA VAL A 140 2.55 2.17 -0.98
C VAL A 140 1.93 2.09 0.42
N SER A 141 0.73 1.50 0.53
CA SER A 141 0.09 1.25 1.81
C SER A 141 1.00 0.46 2.76
N VAL A 142 1.61 -0.64 2.30
CA VAL A 142 2.52 -1.47 3.11
C VAL A 142 3.82 -0.75 3.42
N VAL A 143 4.44 -0.13 2.42
CA VAL A 143 5.73 0.57 2.57
C VAL A 143 5.61 1.74 3.57
N SER A 144 4.47 2.44 3.60
CA SER A 144 4.22 3.52 4.55
C SER A 144 4.14 3.06 6.02
N LEU A 145 3.83 1.77 6.26
CA LEU A 145 3.75 1.18 7.60
C LEU A 145 5.11 0.70 8.12
N LEU A 146 6.05 0.36 7.24
CA LEU A 146 7.36 -0.17 7.62
C LEU A 146 8.13 0.72 8.63
N PRO A 147 8.18 2.06 8.46
CA PRO A 147 8.84 2.94 9.43
C PRO A 147 8.25 2.90 10.85
N LEU A 148 7.00 2.41 11.00
CA LEU A 148 6.30 2.38 12.29
C LEU A 148 6.59 1.11 13.09
N LEU A 149 6.93 0.00 12.43
CA LEU A 149 7.05 -1.31 13.07
C LEU A 149 8.16 -1.34 14.13
N TYR A 150 9.37 -0.92 13.76
CA TYR A 150 10.53 -0.95 14.67
C TYR A 150 10.35 0.00 15.85
N PRO A 151 9.98 1.28 15.66
CA PRO A 151 9.77 2.19 16.79
C PRO A 151 8.60 1.73 17.68
N ALA A 152 7.51 1.19 17.14
CA ALA A 152 6.39 0.70 17.95
C ALA A 152 6.81 -0.48 18.85
N LEU A 153 7.57 -1.44 18.33
CA LEU A 153 8.09 -2.57 19.11
C LEU A 153 8.97 -2.11 20.28
N ILE A 154 9.90 -1.19 20.02
CA ILE A 154 10.80 -0.70 21.07
C ILE A 154 10.06 0.19 22.07
N LEU A 155 9.24 1.13 21.59
CA LEU A 155 8.51 2.06 22.45
C LEU A 155 7.45 1.34 23.30
N SER A 156 6.82 0.28 22.80
CA SER A 156 5.90 -0.53 23.60
C SER A 156 6.60 -1.32 24.71
N SER A 157 7.85 -1.77 24.48
CA SER A 157 8.65 -2.41 25.52
C SER A 157 9.10 -1.45 26.63
N ILE A 158 9.27 -0.16 26.31
CA ILE A 158 9.73 0.87 27.25
C ILE A 158 8.54 1.51 27.98
N ASP A 159 7.50 1.89 27.23
CA ASP A 159 6.30 2.55 27.75
C ASP A 159 5.21 1.48 28.05
N SER A 160 5.33 0.80 29.20
CA SER A 160 4.36 -0.19 29.75
C SER A 160 3.01 0.45 30.18
N SER A 161 2.62 1.58 29.61
CA SER A 161 1.37 2.27 29.93
C SER A 161 0.16 1.52 29.39
N ARG A 162 -0.88 1.36 30.24
CA ARG A 162 -2.19 0.77 29.90
C ARG A 162 -2.91 1.45 28.73
N SER A 163 -2.57 2.70 28.41
CA SER A 163 -3.05 3.43 27.24
C SER A 163 -1.86 3.96 26.45
N ASN A 164 -1.45 3.23 25.42
CA ASN A 164 -0.36 3.65 24.55
C ASN A 164 -0.96 4.24 23.26
N PRO A 165 -1.07 5.58 23.13
CA PRO A 165 -1.66 6.22 21.94
C PRO A 165 -0.91 5.87 20.65
N ARG A 166 0.36 5.44 20.76
CA ARG A 166 1.17 5.02 19.62
C ARG A 166 0.74 3.67 19.06
N LEU A 167 0.36 2.74 19.94
CA LEU A 167 -0.23 1.47 19.52
C LEU A 167 -1.59 1.72 18.84
N PHE A 168 -2.38 2.68 19.35
CA PHE A 168 -3.60 3.07 18.66
C PHE A 168 -3.34 3.60 17.25
N LEU A 169 -2.38 4.52 17.09
CA LEU A 169 -2.03 5.07 15.77
C LEU A 169 -1.51 4.00 14.79
N LEU A 170 -0.67 3.07 15.28
CA LEU A 170 -0.21 1.94 14.47
C LEU A 170 -1.38 1.07 14.01
N ASN A 171 -2.29 0.73 14.94
CA ASN A 171 -3.45 -0.10 14.61
C ASN A 171 -4.43 0.61 13.67
N LEU A 172 -4.62 1.93 13.83
CA LEU A 172 -5.43 2.72 12.92
C LEU A 172 -4.82 2.72 11.51
N ALA A 173 -3.51 2.97 11.39
CA ALA A 173 -2.83 2.93 10.09
C ALA A 173 -2.91 1.54 9.44
N ALA A 174 -2.74 0.47 10.23
CA ALA A 174 -2.87 -0.91 9.74
C ALA A 174 -4.31 -1.32 9.42
N ALA A 175 -5.31 -0.78 10.11
CA ALA A 175 -6.72 -1.01 9.78
C ALA A 175 -7.07 -0.34 8.45
N LEU A 176 -6.58 0.88 8.21
CA LEU A 176 -6.80 1.59 6.96
C LEU A 176 -6.11 0.89 5.76
N SER A 177 -4.91 0.30 5.96
CA SER A 177 -4.25 -0.47 4.90
C SER A 177 -4.99 -1.75 4.49
N PHE A 178 -5.96 -2.19 5.30
CA PHE A 178 -6.74 -3.38 4.99
C PHE A 178 -7.67 -3.16 3.78
N TYR A 179 -8.13 -1.93 3.53
CA TYR A 179 -8.97 -1.64 2.37
C TYR A 179 -8.22 -1.85 1.04
N PRO A 180 -7.03 -1.25 0.81
CA PRO A 180 -6.21 -1.58 -0.37
C PRO A 180 -5.91 -3.06 -0.53
N PHE A 181 -5.64 -3.76 0.59
CA PHE A 181 -5.43 -5.20 0.58
C PHE A 181 -6.70 -5.94 0.11
N LEU A 182 -7.87 -5.65 0.67
CA LEU A 182 -9.13 -6.28 0.26
C LEU A 182 -9.48 -5.98 -1.20
N SER A 183 -9.35 -4.72 -1.64
CA SER A 183 -9.63 -4.31 -3.02
C SER A 183 -8.79 -5.12 -4.01
N ARG A 184 -7.49 -5.30 -3.77
CA ARG A 184 -6.66 -6.17 -4.63
C ARG A 184 -7.03 -7.64 -4.54
N ASN A 185 -7.38 -8.17 -3.36
CA ASN A 185 -7.78 -9.58 -3.25
C ASN A 185 -9.10 -9.85 -3.96
N LEU A 186 -10.07 -8.93 -3.88
CA LEU A 186 -11.31 -9.00 -4.65
C LEU A 186 -11.05 -8.98 -6.15
N HIS A 187 -10.02 -8.26 -6.58
CA HIS A 187 -9.60 -8.22 -7.97
C HIS A 187 -8.87 -9.49 -8.43
N ALA A 188 -7.99 -10.03 -7.59
CA ALA A 188 -7.20 -11.22 -7.89
C ALA A 188 -8.01 -12.52 -7.81
N PHE A 189 -9.03 -12.57 -6.94
CA PHE A 189 -9.87 -13.75 -6.69
C PHE A 189 -11.35 -13.54 -7.09
N GLY A 190 -11.67 -12.42 -7.74
CA GLY A 190 -13.02 -12.13 -8.21
C GLY A 190 -13.48 -13.09 -9.32
N PRO A 191 -14.79 -13.16 -9.59
CA PRO A 191 -15.34 -13.90 -10.73
C PRO A 191 -14.63 -13.52 -12.03
N ASP A 192 -14.53 -14.44 -12.99
CA ASP A 192 -13.75 -14.23 -14.23
C ASP A 192 -14.14 -12.95 -15.00
N ASP A 193 -15.41 -12.50 -14.90
CA ASP A 193 -15.93 -11.24 -15.45
C ASP A 193 -15.36 -9.96 -14.78
N SER A 194 -14.59 -10.09 -13.71
CA SER A 194 -13.98 -9.00 -12.93
C SER A 194 -12.45 -9.00 -12.96
N ARG A 195 -11.83 -9.97 -13.65
CA ARG A 195 -10.39 -9.95 -13.94
C ARG A 195 -10.18 -9.00 -15.10
N PRO A 196 -9.56 -7.83 -14.89
CA PRO A 196 -9.27 -6.99 -16.02
C PRO A 196 -8.13 -7.68 -16.75
N ILE A 197 -8.26 -7.73 -18.08
CA ILE A 197 -7.10 -7.82 -18.95
C ILE A 197 -6.47 -9.22 -19.02
N GLY A 198 -6.89 -9.95 -20.06
CA GLY A 198 -6.01 -10.89 -20.78
C GLY A 198 -5.51 -12.15 -20.06
N ASP A 199 -5.95 -12.47 -18.85
CA ASP A 199 -5.46 -13.65 -18.10
C ASP A 199 -6.56 -14.72 -17.91
N GLY A 200 -7.09 -15.28 -19.01
CA GLY A 200 -7.94 -16.48 -18.96
C GLY A 200 -8.82 -16.75 -20.19
N SER A 201 -9.41 -17.95 -20.26
CA SER A 201 -10.31 -18.41 -21.33
C SER A 201 -11.74 -17.82 -21.26
N GLY A 202 -11.85 -16.59 -20.76
CA GLY A 202 -13.09 -15.82 -20.60
C GLY A 202 -12.86 -14.32 -20.59
N SER A 203 -11.69 -13.85 -21.05
CA SER A 203 -11.39 -12.42 -21.12
C SER A 203 -12.11 -11.76 -22.29
N ASP A 204 -12.69 -10.57 -22.05
CA ASP A 204 -13.40 -9.77 -23.06
C ASP A 204 -12.53 -9.37 -24.26
N VAL A 205 -11.20 -9.44 -24.15
CA VAL A 205 -10.24 -9.11 -25.21
C VAL A 205 -9.28 -10.28 -25.45
N SER A 206 -8.92 -10.50 -26.72
CA SER A 206 -7.85 -11.43 -27.09
C SER A 206 -6.50 -10.94 -26.53
N THR A 207 -5.66 -11.86 -26.05
CA THR A 207 -4.32 -11.52 -25.54
C THR A 207 -3.49 -10.76 -26.57
N ALA A 208 -3.60 -11.12 -27.85
CA ALA A 208 -2.85 -10.48 -28.94
C ALA A 208 -3.25 -9.02 -29.19
N ASP A 209 -4.54 -8.69 -29.09
CA ASP A 209 -5.00 -7.31 -29.27
C ASP A 209 -4.69 -6.45 -28.05
N TRP A 210 -4.74 -7.04 -26.86
CA TRP A 210 -4.33 -6.34 -25.65
C TRP A 210 -2.84 -6.00 -25.65
N THR A 211 -1.96 -6.91 -26.10
CA THR A 211 -0.52 -6.64 -26.22
C THR A 211 -0.22 -5.44 -27.12
N LYS A 212 -1.05 -5.18 -28.16
CA LYS A 212 -0.89 -3.97 -29.01
C LYS A 212 -1.19 -2.69 -28.22
N VAL A 213 -2.26 -2.69 -27.43
CA VAL A 213 -2.64 -1.56 -26.56
C VAL A 213 -1.58 -1.33 -25.48
N GLU A 214 -1.00 -2.39 -24.94
CA GLU A 214 0.10 -2.32 -23.97
C GLU A 214 1.37 -1.69 -24.57
N ARG A 215 1.80 -2.15 -25.76
CA ARG A 215 2.94 -1.57 -26.49
C ARG A 215 2.71 -0.14 -26.95
N LEU A 216 1.45 0.26 -27.15
CA LEU A 216 1.12 1.65 -27.46
C LEU A 216 1.45 2.56 -26.28
N CYS A 217 1.13 2.13 -25.06
CA CYS A 217 1.28 2.91 -23.84
C CYS A 217 2.68 2.83 -23.23
N PHE A 218 3.34 1.68 -23.35
CA PHE A 218 4.71 1.45 -22.90
C PHE A 218 5.59 1.13 -24.11
N ALA A 219 6.59 1.96 -24.38
CA ALA A 219 7.40 1.87 -25.61
C ALA A 219 8.06 0.49 -25.83
N ASP A 220 8.34 -0.25 -24.76
CA ASP A 220 8.91 -1.61 -24.78
C ASP A 220 7.90 -2.71 -24.36
N GLY A 221 6.62 -2.37 -24.17
CA GLY A 221 5.64 -3.21 -23.48
C GLY A 221 5.94 -3.36 -21.98
N LEU A 222 4.99 -3.85 -21.17
CA LEU A 222 5.30 -4.29 -19.82
C LEU A 222 6.07 -5.63 -19.83
N ASP A 223 6.14 -6.30 -20.99
CA ASP A 223 6.87 -7.56 -21.25
C ASP A 223 8.29 -7.55 -20.65
N ALA A 224 9.07 -6.48 -20.85
CA ALA A 224 10.43 -6.39 -20.29
C ALA A 224 10.46 -6.27 -18.76
N LEU A 225 9.44 -5.68 -18.13
CA LEU A 225 9.28 -5.70 -16.68
C LEU A 225 8.75 -7.07 -16.21
N ARG A 226 7.81 -7.68 -16.93
CA ARG A 226 7.16 -8.95 -16.55
C ARG A 226 8.09 -10.16 -16.67
N ASP A 227 9.01 -10.14 -17.63
CA ASP A 227 10.09 -11.12 -17.78
C ASP A 227 11.21 -10.95 -16.74
N ASP A 228 11.25 -9.81 -16.03
CA ASP A 228 12.14 -9.65 -14.89
C ASP A 228 11.62 -10.50 -13.73
N THR A 229 12.40 -11.52 -13.37
CA THR A 229 12.17 -12.36 -12.17
C THR A 229 11.89 -11.53 -10.92
N LEU A 230 12.41 -10.31 -10.83
CA LEU A 230 12.17 -9.40 -9.72
C LEU A 230 10.71 -8.93 -9.70
N TYR A 231 10.13 -8.61 -10.85
CA TYR A 231 8.73 -8.19 -10.96
C TYR A 231 7.76 -9.32 -10.66
N ALA A 232 8.06 -10.54 -11.13
CA ALA A 232 7.26 -11.73 -10.80
C ALA A 232 7.24 -12.04 -9.30
N ALA A 233 8.29 -11.66 -8.57
CA ALA A 233 8.39 -11.86 -7.12
C ALA A 233 7.73 -10.74 -6.28
N ILE A 234 7.43 -9.56 -6.87
CA ILE A 234 6.84 -8.43 -6.14
C ILE A 234 5.47 -8.77 -5.54
N PRO A 235 4.48 -9.31 -6.30
CA PRO A 235 3.17 -9.64 -5.74
C PRO A 235 3.19 -10.60 -4.54
N PRO A 236 3.88 -11.77 -4.58
CA PRO A 236 3.93 -12.65 -3.43
C PRO A 236 4.72 -12.05 -2.26
N LEU A 237 5.75 -11.24 -2.53
CA LEU A 237 6.52 -10.55 -1.49
C LEU A 237 5.67 -9.48 -0.79
N GLU A 238 4.92 -8.68 -1.53
CA GLU A 238 3.97 -7.69 -0.99
C GLU A 238 2.91 -8.36 -0.13
N LEU A 239 2.38 -9.51 -0.57
CA LEU A 239 1.35 -10.25 0.15
C LEU A 239 1.92 -10.85 1.44
N ALA A 240 3.12 -11.43 1.38
CA ALA A 240 3.82 -11.94 2.56
C ALA A 240 4.18 -10.81 3.55
N ALA A 241 4.68 -9.68 3.06
CA ALA A 241 4.98 -8.51 3.88
C ALA A 241 3.72 -7.95 4.54
N SER A 242 2.61 -7.81 3.79
CA SER A 242 1.31 -7.38 4.31
C SER A 242 0.86 -8.31 5.43
N LEU A 243 0.94 -9.63 5.21
CA LEU A 243 0.55 -10.63 6.20
C LEU A 243 1.40 -10.54 7.47
N VAL A 244 2.72 -10.40 7.34
CA VAL A 244 3.63 -10.24 8.49
C VAL A 244 3.28 -8.98 9.28
N VAL A 245 3.01 -7.86 8.60
CA VAL A 245 2.61 -6.60 9.24
C VAL A 245 1.30 -6.78 10.00
N TYR A 246 0.29 -7.41 9.40
CA TYR A 246 -1.00 -7.65 10.05
C TYR A 246 -0.90 -8.61 11.24
N LEU A 247 -0.13 -9.69 11.10
CA LEU A 247 0.11 -10.62 12.22
C LEU A 247 0.87 -9.93 13.36
N ALA A 248 1.85 -9.08 13.05
CA ALA A 248 2.59 -8.33 14.06
C ALA A 248 1.69 -7.32 14.80
N THR A 249 0.82 -6.60 14.09
CA THR A 249 -0.12 -5.65 14.72
C THR A 249 -1.20 -6.38 15.53
N LEU A 250 -1.75 -7.49 15.01
CA LEU A 250 -2.67 -8.37 15.75
C LEU A 250 -2.04 -8.95 17.02
N TRP A 251 -0.79 -9.39 16.95
CA TRP A 251 -0.05 -9.86 18.12
C TRP A 251 0.09 -8.76 19.19
N GLN A 252 0.44 -7.53 18.77
CA GLN A 252 0.53 -6.40 19.70
C GLN A 252 -0.83 -6.03 20.31
N MET A 253 -1.94 -6.17 19.57
CA MET A 253 -3.29 -6.03 20.10
C MET A 253 -3.64 -7.13 21.11
N GLY A 254 -3.29 -8.39 20.83
CA GLY A 254 -3.51 -9.51 21.76
C GLY A 254 -2.75 -9.35 23.08
N GLY A 255 -1.52 -8.81 23.03
CA GLY A 255 -0.73 -8.45 24.21
C GLY A 255 -1.37 -7.37 25.08
N LEU A 256 -2.05 -6.38 24.47
CA LEU A 256 -2.83 -5.36 25.18
C LEU A 256 -4.01 -5.97 25.95
N VAL A 257 -4.74 -6.92 25.34
CA VAL A 257 -5.88 -7.61 25.98
C VAL A 257 -5.41 -8.49 27.15
N GLY A 258 -4.26 -9.16 27.02
CA GLY A 258 -3.66 -9.94 28.10
C GLY A 258 -3.25 -9.10 29.33
N ALA A 259 -2.79 -7.86 29.11
CA ALA A 259 -2.46 -6.93 30.19
C ALA A 259 -3.70 -6.36 30.91
N HIS A 260 -4.88 -6.38 30.26
CA HIS A 260 -6.15 -6.04 30.88
C HIS A 260 -6.70 -7.14 31.81
N TYR A 261 -6.24 -8.39 31.66
CA TYR A 261 -6.70 -9.55 32.44
C TYR A 261 -5.70 -9.99 33.53
N SER A 262 -4.97 -9.05 34.13
CA SER A 262 -4.29 -9.34 35.42
C SER A 262 -5.28 -9.02 36.54
N PRO A 263 -5.90 -10.03 37.19
CA PRO A 263 -6.77 -9.77 38.32
C PRO A 263 -5.91 -9.12 39.40
N SER A 264 -6.37 -7.95 39.87
CA SER A 264 -5.82 -7.21 40.98
C SER A 264 -5.25 -8.15 42.03
N ARG A 265 -3.91 -8.18 42.17
CA ARG A 265 -3.23 -8.85 43.28
C ARG A 265 -3.70 -8.14 44.54
N THR A 266 -4.71 -8.69 45.18
CA THR A 266 -5.23 -8.24 46.46
C THR A 266 -4.07 -8.13 47.43
N ARG A 267 -3.88 -6.92 47.95
CA ARG A 267 -3.16 -6.65 49.19
C ARG A 267 -3.79 -7.53 50.28
N SER A 268 -3.24 -8.71 50.52
CA SER A 268 -3.27 -9.36 51.83
C SER A 268 -1.88 -9.13 52.40
N GLY A 269 -1.71 -8.17 53.29
CA GLY A 269 -2.09 -8.39 54.69
C GLY A 269 -0.81 -8.80 55.40
N THR A 270 -0.26 -7.88 56.19
CA THR A 270 0.70 -8.21 57.25
C THR A 270 0.19 -9.42 58.05
N PRO A 271 1.11 -10.29 58.48
CA PRO A 271 1.27 -10.36 59.93
C PRO A 271 2.72 -10.55 60.42
N SER A 272 2.90 -10.02 61.62
CA SER A 272 3.92 -10.26 62.66
C SER A 272 5.38 -10.05 62.30
#